data_AF-A0A059CIN8-F1
#
_entry.id   AF-A0A059CIN8-F1
#
_cell.length_a   1.000
_cell.length_b   1.000
_cell.length_c   1.000
_cell.angle_alpha   90.00
_cell.angle_beta   90.00
_cell.angle_gamma   90.00
#
_symmetry.space_group_name_H-M   'P 1'
#
loop_
_entity.id
_entity.type
_entity.pdbx_description
1 polymer ?
#
loop_
_entity_poly.entity_id
_entity_poly.type
_entity_poly.pdbx_seq_one_letter_code
_entity_poly.pdbx_strand_id
1 'polypeptide(L)'
;MEAFPKLDPRSFLLLCACALPALALSFPFSPLDNYLLNCGSSVDAVVDNRAFLGDAPGSGGSRVLASTRTISLNDASPALGTPQIYHTARAFARPSKYVFEVRDRGTHMVRLHFHRFDSSRVELGDVRFHVLVDGYVVLSNFSGESASRPVIKEYLIWVDAEKLLVDGGKLVNFNGLNRQALEVSYRVSVGGPKVTPFNDSLWRTWVPDDAYLKSTYGSERVLFGGRIKYQEGGASREVGPDNMYNSARVIKSTNATVPNINMTWVFPVTGDYKYLVRLHFCDIASISLELLYFNVYVNGFLVSKDFDLSRVANEVLAAPFYADFIVEGDNSGILSVSIGPSNYSFAHAIDGILNGVEIMKLNNSMGSLDGEVCGGFILKSWPRGNMGVVVPLVAVICLLLSISVVMRWRTTGVSQTVAWTKLPTDMTELSLKQARQQFR
;
A
#
# COMPACT_ATOMS: atom_id res chain seq x y z
N MET A 1 24.00 -30.11 -72.41
CA MET A 1 24.00 -31.25 -71.48
C MET A 1 25.26 -31.12 -70.66
N GLU A 2 25.18 -30.35 -69.57
CA GLU A 2 26.35 -29.89 -68.81
C GLU A 2 26.26 -30.38 -67.36
N ALA A 3 27.40 -30.61 -66.73
CA ALA A 3 27.48 -31.35 -65.48
C ALA A 3 27.36 -30.44 -64.25
N PHE A 4 26.53 -30.83 -63.28
CA PHE A 4 26.50 -30.20 -61.96
C PHE A 4 27.81 -30.45 -61.19
N PRO A 5 28.37 -29.45 -60.50
CA PRO A 5 29.51 -29.65 -59.60
C PRO A 5 29.10 -30.48 -58.38
N LYS A 6 30.00 -31.37 -57.92
CA LYS A 6 29.82 -32.14 -56.69
C LYS A 6 30.07 -31.25 -55.47
N LEU A 7 29.17 -31.27 -54.49
CA LEU A 7 29.44 -30.69 -53.16
C LEU A 7 30.35 -31.61 -52.34
N ASP A 8 31.20 -31.00 -51.51
CA ASP A 8 32.12 -31.69 -50.59
C ASP A 8 31.36 -32.12 -49.31
N PRO A 9 31.44 -33.41 -48.87
CA PRO A 9 30.75 -33.89 -47.68
C PRO A 9 31.12 -33.23 -46.34
N ARG A 10 32.12 -32.33 -46.30
CA ARG A 10 32.67 -31.77 -45.05
C ARG A 10 32.12 -30.42 -44.60
N SER A 11 31.20 -29.81 -45.34
CA SER A 11 30.65 -28.46 -45.02
C SER A 11 29.31 -28.46 -44.27
N PHE A 12 28.88 -29.59 -43.69
CA PHE A 12 27.61 -29.70 -42.96
C PHE A 12 27.74 -29.36 -41.46
N LEU A 13 28.08 -28.09 -41.18
CA LEU A 13 27.99 -27.48 -39.85
C LEU A 13 27.09 -26.23 -39.91
N LEU A 14 25.88 -26.44 -40.43
CA LEU A 14 24.80 -25.45 -40.33
C LEU A 14 24.52 -25.19 -38.84
N LEU A 15 24.52 -23.92 -38.44
CA LEU A 15 24.01 -23.55 -37.12
C LEU A 15 22.51 -23.83 -37.09
N CYS A 16 22.14 -24.98 -36.53
CA CYS A 16 20.77 -25.20 -36.04
C CYS A 16 20.60 -24.38 -34.75
N ALA A 17 20.60 -23.06 -34.90
CA ALA A 17 20.21 -22.13 -33.85
C ALA A 17 18.72 -22.32 -33.62
N CYS A 18 18.38 -23.27 -32.74
CA CYS A 18 17.00 -23.57 -32.37
C CYS A 18 16.34 -22.28 -31.87
N ALA A 19 15.49 -21.70 -32.71
CA ALA A 19 14.53 -20.67 -32.32
C ALA A 19 13.45 -21.31 -31.44
N LEU A 20 13.87 -21.78 -30.25
CA LEU A 20 12.97 -22.05 -29.14
C LEU A 20 12.15 -20.77 -28.94
N PRO A 21 10.82 -20.80 -29.08
CA PRO A 21 10.03 -19.65 -28.71
C PRO A 21 10.34 -19.37 -27.24
N ALA A 22 10.75 -18.14 -26.93
CA ALA A 22 10.99 -17.75 -25.56
C ALA A 22 9.65 -17.85 -24.81
N LEU A 23 9.42 -18.96 -24.11
CA LEU A 23 8.41 -19.02 -23.07
C LEU A 23 8.86 -18.00 -22.02
N ALA A 24 8.30 -16.80 -22.12
CA ALA A 24 8.35 -15.80 -21.07
C ALA A 24 7.67 -16.42 -19.84
N LEU A 25 8.49 -17.06 -19.01
CA LEU A 25 8.12 -17.57 -17.70
C LEU A 25 7.75 -16.35 -16.87
N SER A 26 6.45 -16.03 -16.84
CA SER A 26 5.90 -15.01 -15.96
C SER A 26 6.00 -15.52 -14.53
N PHE A 27 7.15 -15.28 -13.90
CA PHE A 27 7.30 -15.44 -12.47
C PHE A 27 6.22 -14.60 -11.77
N PRO A 28 5.57 -15.13 -10.71
CA PRO A 28 4.62 -14.33 -9.95
C PRO A 28 5.33 -13.12 -9.35
N PHE A 29 4.69 -11.96 -9.42
CA PHE A 29 5.26 -10.73 -8.88
C PHE A 29 5.57 -10.90 -7.39
N SER A 30 6.83 -10.69 -7.03
CA SER A 30 7.30 -10.65 -5.65
C SER A 30 7.90 -9.28 -5.41
N PRO A 31 7.21 -8.35 -4.73
CA PRO A 31 7.77 -7.04 -4.43
C PRO A 31 9.03 -7.20 -3.57
N LEU A 32 9.98 -6.27 -3.71
CA LEU A 32 11.18 -6.27 -2.89
C LEU A 32 10.80 -6.21 -1.40
N ASP A 33 9.92 -5.29 -1.04
CA ASP A 33 9.49 -5.08 0.34
C ASP A 33 8.09 -5.67 0.57
N ASN A 34 8.09 -6.83 1.23
CA ASN A 34 6.93 -7.69 1.41
C ASN A 34 6.80 -8.07 2.89
N TYR A 35 6.04 -7.28 3.65
CA TYR A 35 5.88 -7.44 5.09
C TYR A 35 4.49 -7.98 5.43
N LEU A 36 4.41 -9.28 5.72
CA LEU A 36 3.20 -9.95 6.17
C LEU A 36 3.31 -10.26 7.67
N LEU A 37 2.44 -9.65 8.47
CA LEU A 37 2.44 -9.75 9.93
C LEU A 37 1.14 -10.37 10.47
N ASN A 38 1.27 -11.34 11.37
CA ASN A 38 0.19 -11.92 12.15
C ASN A 38 0.13 -11.24 13.53
N CYS A 39 -0.60 -10.12 13.60
CA CYS A 39 -0.60 -9.23 14.75
C CYS A 39 -1.14 -9.92 16.02
N GLY A 40 -0.39 -9.82 17.11
CA GLY A 40 -0.70 -10.46 18.40
C GLY A 40 -0.05 -11.83 18.58
N SER A 41 0.16 -12.58 17.50
CA SER A 41 0.62 -13.97 17.54
C SER A 41 2.12 -14.12 17.85
N SER A 42 2.47 -15.21 18.54
CA SER A 42 3.84 -15.73 18.68
C SER A 42 4.17 -16.84 17.69
N VAL A 43 3.23 -17.21 16.82
CA VAL A 43 3.35 -18.28 15.81
C VAL A 43 2.95 -17.73 14.44
N ASP A 44 3.75 -18.07 13.44
CA ASP A 44 3.50 -17.67 12.05
C ASP A 44 2.24 -18.37 11.49
N ALA A 45 1.51 -17.69 10.62
CA ALA A 45 0.27 -18.18 10.03
C ALA A 45 0.40 -18.34 8.52
N VAL A 46 -0.25 -19.37 7.94
CA VAL A 46 -0.28 -19.56 6.48
C VAL A 46 -1.69 -19.31 5.96
N VAL A 47 -1.86 -18.29 5.12
CA VAL A 47 -3.16 -17.89 4.53
C VAL A 47 -2.99 -17.62 3.04
N ASP A 48 -3.74 -18.35 2.22
CA ASP A 48 -3.64 -18.35 0.74
C ASP A 48 -2.21 -18.60 0.24
N ASN A 49 -1.53 -19.61 0.81
CA ASN A 49 -0.12 -19.95 0.57
C ASN A 49 0.91 -18.86 0.95
N ARG A 50 0.51 -17.81 1.69
CA ARG A 50 1.40 -16.74 2.17
C ARG A 50 1.71 -16.92 3.65
N ALA A 51 2.97 -16.81 4.04
CA ALA A 51 3.40 -16.85 5.44
C ALA A 51 3.32 -15.43 6.07
N PHE A 52 2.54 -15.29 7.13
CA PHE A 52 2.43 -14.09 7.95
C PHE A 52 3.19 -14.30 9.25
N LEU A 53 4.24 -13.50 9.49
CA LEU A 53 5.11 -13.66 10.65
C LEU A 53 4.43 -13.14 11.92
N GLY A 54 4.44 -13.92 13.00
CA GLY A 54 4.00 -13.45 14.32
C GLY A 54 4.82 -12.24 14.78
N ASP A 55 4.19 -11.27 15.44
CA ASP A 55 4.86 -10.04 15.92
C ASP A 55 5.03 -9.96 17.45
N ALA A 56 4.68 -11.01 18.20
CA ALA A 56 4.89 -11.07 19.65
C ALA A 56 6.38 -11.21 20.04
N PRO A 57 6.77 -10.88 21.28
CA PRO A 57 8.17 -10.97 21.70
C PRO A 57 8.78 -12.37 21.45
N GLY A 58 9.80 -12.43 20.59
CA GLY A 58 10.53 -13.65 20.23
C GLY A 58 10.22 -14.23 18.83
N SER A 59 9.14 -13.83 18.16
CA SER A 59 8.82 -14.29 16.80
C SER A 59 9.41 -13.39 15.69
N GLY A 60 9.40 -13.86 14.44
CA GLY A 60 10.13 -13.21 13.33
C GLY A 60 9.72 -11.76 13.04
N GLY A 61 8.43 -11.45 13.12
CA GLY A 61 7.88 -10.11 12.87
C GLY A 61 8.13 -9.10 14.01
N SER A 62 8.58 -9.55 15.19
CA SER A 62 8.75 -8.70 16.38
C SER A 62 9.71 -7.53 16.18
N ARG A 63 10.67 -7.64 15.25
CA ARG A 63 11.65 -6.59 14.90
C ARG A 63 10.99 -5.31 14.37
N VAL A 64 9.84 -5.43 13.71
CA VAL A 64 9.09 -4.32 13.13
C VAL A 64 8.35 -3.52 14.23
N LEU A 65 8.02 -4.16 15.36
CA LEU A 65 7.27 -3.54 16.44
C LEU A 65 8.19 -2.71 17.36
N ALA A 66 8.39 -1.44 17.01
CA ALA A 66 9.23 -0.50 17.78
C ALA A 66 8.60 -0.04 19.13
N SER A 67 7.64 -0.78 19.68
CA SER A 67 6.77 -0.35 20.81
C SER A 67 6.70 -1.40 21.91
N THR A 68 7.22 -1.08 23.10
CA THR A 68 7.51 -2.07 24.17
C THR A 68 6.36 -2.33 25.16
N ARG A 69 5.22 -1.65 25.05
CA ARG A 69 4.05 -1.81 25.94
C ARG A 69 2.77 -1.99 25.14
N THR A 70 2.60 -3.20 24.61
CA THR A 70 1.49 -3.60 23.74
C THR A 70 0.86 -4.89 24.25
N ILE A 71 -0.38 -5.17 23.87
CA ILE A 71 -1.14 -6.32 24.38
C ILE A 71 -1.39 -7.29 23.23
N SER A 72 -0.88 -8.53 23.35
CA SER A 72 -1.30 -9.63 22.49
C SER A 72 -2.66 -10.16 22.93
N LEU A 73 -3.63 -10.14 22.02
CA LEU A 73 -4.96 -10.73 22.14
C LEU A 73 -5.07 -11.98 21.26
N ASN A 74 -5.90 -12.92 21.70
CA ASN A 74 -6.24 -14.15 20.99
C ASN A 74 -7.74 -14.41 21.17
N ASP A 75 -8.40 -14.84 20.11
CA ASP A 75 -9.80 -15.27 20.10
C ASP A 75 -9.93 -16.67 20.72
N ALA A 76 -10.83 -16.82 21.68
CA ALA A 76 -11.10 -18.11 22.34
C ALA A 76 -12.09 -18.99 21.54
N SER A 77 -12.81 -18.42 20.58
CA SER A 77 -13.89 -19.07 19.83
C SER A 77 -14.02 -18.53 18.38
N PRO A 78 -12.96 -18.61 17.56
CA PRO A 78 -12.98 -18.06 16.21
C PRO A 78 -14.03 -18.73 15.32
N ALA A 79 -14.79 -17.92 14.59
CA ALA A 79 -15.87 -18.40 13.73
C ALA A 79 -15.36 -19.31 12.59
N LEU A 80 -16.10 -20.37 12.29
CA LEU A 80 -15.71 -21.40 11.31
C LEU A 80 -15.39 -20.79 9.94
N GLY A 81 -14.22 -21.15 9.39
CA GLY A 81 -13.73 -20.63 8.10
C GLY A 81 -13.03 -19.27 8.16
N THR A 82 -12.92 -18.64 9.34
CA THR A 82 -12.13 -17.42 9.53
C THR A 82 -10.62 -17.72 9.40
N PRO A 83 -9.86 -17.03 8.52
CA PRO A 83 -8.41 -17.24 8.40
C PRO A 83 -7.62 -16.95 9.68
N GLN A 84 -6.54 -17.71 9.89
CA GLN A 84 -5.73 -17.69 11.13
C GLN A 84 -5.21 -16.30 11.52
N ILE A 85 -4.92 -15.43 10.55
CA ILE A 85 -4.45 -14.04 10.77
C ILE A 85 -5.48 -13.13 11.47
N TYR A 86 -6.72 -13.59 11.65
CA TYR A 86 -7.77 -12.88 12.38
C TYR A 86 -8.10 -13.53 13.74
N HIS A 87 -7.45 -14.65 14.10
CA HIS A 87 -7.61 -15.29 15.42
C HIS A 87 -6.80 -14.57 16.51
N THR A 88 -5.87 -13.70 16.14
CA THR A 88 -5.09 -12.85 17.05
C THR A 88 -5.16 -11.39 16.65
N ALA A 89 -4.92 -10.50 17.62
CA ALA A 89 -4.77 -9.08 17.38
C ALA A 89 -3.73 -8.47 18.33
N ARG A 90 -3.13 -7.34 17.94
CA ARG A 90 -2.34 -6.51 18.85
C ARG A 90 -3.11 -5.25 19.22
N ALA A 91 -3.36 -5.07 20.52
CA ALA A 91 -4.00 -3.89 21.07
C ALA A 91 -2.98 -2.91 21.69
N PHE A 92 -3.29 -1.62 21.56
CA PHE A 92 -2.38 -0.52 21.91
C PHE A 92 -3.06 0.43 22.92
N ALA A 93 -2.76 0.26 24.20
CA ALA A 93 -3.27 1.15 25.26
C ALA A 93 -2.60 2.55 25.27
N ARG A 94 -1.67 2.81 24.34
CA ARG A 94 -0.93 4.08 24.15
C ARG A 94 -0.50 4.20 22.69
N PRO A 95 -0.27 5.42 22.16
CA PRO A 95 0.33 5.63 20.85
C PRO A 95 1.57 4.76 20.65
N SER A 96 1.52 3.94 19.60
CA SER A 96 2.48 2.89 19.28
C SER A 96 2.71 2.90 17.77
N LYS A 97 3.87 2.41 17.33
CA LYS A 97 4.25 2.33 15.92
C LYS A 97 4.91 1.00 15.57
N TYR A 98 4.66 0.57 14.34
CA TYR A 98 5.54 -0.32 13.58
C TYR A 98 6.53 0.54 12.78
N VAL A 99 7.69 -0.01 12.46
CA VAL A 99 8.71 0.61 11.60
C VAL A 99 9.20 -0.45 10.62
N PHE A 100 8.99 -0.22 9.32
CA PHE A 100 9.37 -1.12 8.24
C PHE A 100 10.60 -0.55 7.52
N GLU A 101 11.56 -1.41 7.16
CA GLU A 101 12.77 -1.00 6.44
C GLU A 101 12.51 -1.05 4.93
N VAL A 102 11.90 0.01 4.41
CA VAL A 102 11.64 0.19 2.97
C VAL A 102 12.96 0.37 2.22
N ARG A 103 13.17 -0.42 1.16
CA ARG A 103 14.38 -0.51 0.34
C ARG A 103 14.15 -0.03 -1.09
N ASP A 104 12.98 -0.31 -1.65
CA ASP A 104 12.55 0.24 -2.95
C ASP A 104 11.90 1.62 -2.77
N ARG A 105 11.86 2.45 -3.81
CA ARG A 105 11.24 3.79 -3.77
C ARG A 105 9.99 3.86 -4.63
N GLY A 106 8.93 4.42 -4.05
CA GLY A 106 7.68 4.66 -4.78
C GLY A 106 6.44 4.18 -4.04
N THR A 107 5.43 3.80 -4.81
CA THR A 107 4.10 3.41 -4.33
C THR A 107 4.12 2.06 -3.61
N HIS A 108 3.94 2.10 -2.29
CA HIS A 108 3.76 0.93 -1.44
C HIS A 108 2.28 0.72 -1.12
N MET A 109 1.83 -0.52 -1.20
CA MET A 109 0.45 -0.90 -0.87
C MET A 109 0.38 -1.35 0.59
N VAL A 110 -0.38 -0.62 1.41
CA VAL A 110 -0.55 -0.87 2.83
C VAL A 110 -1.95 -1.40 3.09
N ARG A 111 -2.06 -2.65 3.57
CA ARG A 111 -3.33 -3.26 3.97
C ARG A 111 -3.44 -3.34 5.49
N LEU A 112 -4.46 -2.72 6.04
CA LEU A 112 -4.81 -2.83 7.45
C LEU A 112 -5.95 -3.85 7.59
N HIS A 113 -5.69 -4.91 8.35
CA HIS A 113 -6.60 -6.02 8.59
C HIS A 113 -7.22 -5.87 9.99
N PHE A 114 -8.54 -5.78 10.06
CA PHE A 114 -9.28 -5.65 11.31
C PHE A 114 -10.30 -6.78 11.44
N HIS A 115 -10.33 -7.43 12.60
CA HIS A 115 -11.43 -8.29 13.01
C HIS A 115 -11.67 -8.08 14.50
N ARG A 116 -12.94 -8.11 14.90
CA ARG A 116 -13.37 -7.78 16.26
C ARG A 116 -13.97 -9.03 16.90
N PHE A 117 -13.24 -9.59 17.86
CA PHE A 117 -13.59 -10.77 18.64
C PHE A 117 -13.46 -10.45 20.14
N ASP A 118 -14.26 -11.07 21.00
CA ASP A 118 -14.20 -10.81 22.44
C ASP A 118 -12.95 -11.41 23.08
N SER A 119 -12.35 -10.70 24.05
CA SER A 119 -11.13 -11.15 24.71
C SER A 119 -11.13 -10.86 26.20
N SER A 120 -10.82 -11.86 27.02
CA SER A 120 -10.73 -11.77 28.48
C SER A 120 -9.62 -10.85 29.02
N ARG A 121 -8.84 -10.21 28.13
CA ARG A 121 -7.75 -9.28 28.45
C ARG A 121 -8.11 -7.81 28.26
N VAL A 122 -9.08 -7.49 27.41
CA VAL A 122 -9.47 -6.12 27.05
C VAL A 122 -10.95 -6.10 26.68
N GLU A 123 -11.74 -5.32 27.42
CA GLU A 123 -13.10 -4.96 26.99
C GLU A 123 -13.02 -4.05 25.76
N LEU A 124 -13.39 -4.56 24.58
CA LEU A 124 -13.26 -3.80 23.31
C LEU A 124 -14.37 -2.76 23.10
N GLY A 125 -15.40 -2.74 23.96
CA GLY A 125 -16.43 -1.71 24.16
C GLY A 125 -16.66 -0.71 23.02
N ASP A 126 -16.62 0.58 23.34
CA ASP A 126 -16.66 1.68 22.38
C ASP A 126 -15.24 2.23 22.12
N VAL A 127 -14.27 1.31 21.96
CA VAL A 127 -12.86 1.64 21.71
C VAL A 127 -12.72 2.26 20.32
N ARG A 128 -12.11 3.45 20.26
CA ARG A 128 -11.89 4.22 19.03
C ARG A 128 -10.43 4.65 18.92
N PHE A 129 -9.87 4.62 17.71
CA PHE A 129 -8.48 4.98 17.47
C PHE A 129 -8.27 5.66 16.11
N HIS A 130 -7.12 6.30 15.95
CA HIS A 130 -6.66 6.84 14.66
C HIS A 130 -5.47 6.01 14.18
N VAL A 131 -5.31 5.87 12.86
CA VAL A 131 -4.11 5.27 12.26
C VAL A 131 -3.47 6.26 11.31
N LEU A 132 -2.16 6.44 11.47
CA LEU A 132 -1.33 7.23 10.55
C LEU A 132 -0.37 6.29 9.81
N VAL A 133 -0.18 6.54 8.52
CA VAL A 133 0.81 5.85 7.68
C VAL A 133 1.61 6.93 6.95
N ASP A 134 2.93 6.92 7.16
CA ASP A 134 3.87 7.97 6.73
C ASP A 134 3.38 9.42 6.94
N GLY A 135 2.72 9.66 8.08
CA GLY A 135 2.16 10.97 8.45
C GLY A 135 0.74 11.26 7.94
N TYR A 136 0.29 10.58 6.88
CA TYR A 136 -1.11 10.67 6.41
C TYR A 136 -2.05 10.01 7.41
N VAL A 137 -3.23 10.62 7.65
CA VAL A 137 -4.29 10.02 8.47
C VAL A 137 -5.12 9.10 7.58
N VAL A 138 -4.94 7.80 7.75
CA VAL A 138 -5.66 6.79 6.96
C VAL A 138 -6.94 6.32 7.63
N LEU A 139 -7.03 6.43 8.97
CA LEU A 139 -8.23 6.17 9.76
C LEU A 139 -8.33 7.15 10.92
N SER A 140 -9.54 7.58 11.27
CA SER A 140 -9.80 8.58 12.30
C SER A 140 -11.01 8.21 13.16
N ASN A 141 -10.85 8.17 14.49
CA ASN A 141 -11.92 7.80 15.43
C ASN A 141 -12.59 6.43 15.11
N PHE A 142 -11.87 5.54 14.42
CA PHE A 142 -12.34 4.25 13.91
C PHE A 142 -12.53 3.23 15.05
N SER A 143 -13.65 2.51 15.04
CA SER A 143 -14.10 1.64 16.15
C SER A 143 -13.95 0.13 15.91
N GLY A 144 -13.48 -0.27 14.71
CA GLY A 144 -13.50 -1.66 14.27
C GLY A 144 -14.92 -2.11 13.92
N GLU A 145 -15.32 -1.86 12.67
CA GLU A 145 -16.65 -2.22 12.14
C GLU A 145 -16.98 -3.72 12.33
N SER A 146 -18.24 -3.97 12.70
CA SER A 146 -18.95 -5.26 12.82
C SER A 146 -18.14 -6.54 13.08
N ALA A 147 -18.33 -7.13 14.26
CA ALA A 147 -17.76 -8.43 14.65
C ALA A 147 -18.09 -9.61 13.71
N SER A 148 -19.07 -9.49 12.82
CA SER A 148 -19.52 -10.60 11.96
C SER A 148 -18.53 -11.00 10.85
N ARG A 149 -17.62 -10.12 10.42
CA ARG A 149 -16.67 -10.39 9.33
C ARG A 149 -15.38 -9.58 9.50
N PRO A 150 -14.21 -10.08 9.06
CA PRO A 150 -13.02 -9.24 8.94
C PRO A 150 -13.19 -8.13 7.89
N VAL A 151 -12.65 -6.96 8.21
CA VAL A 151 -12.60 -5.76 7.36
C VAL A 151 -11.15 -5.52 6.92
N ILE A 152 -10.97 -5.22 5.63
CA ILE A 152 -9.66 -4.90 5.04
C ILE A 152 -9.74 -3.47 4.50
N LYS A 153 -8.84 -2.61 4.95
CA LYS A 153 -8.63 -1.27 4.42
C LYS A 153 -7.33 -1.26 3.61
N GLU A 154 -7.39 -0.86 2.35
CA GLU A 154 -6.25 -0.85 1.43
C GLU A 154 -5.90 0.56 1.00
N TYR A 155 -4.62 0.92 1.18
CA TYR A 155 -4.07 2.22 0.83
C TYR A 155 -2.88 2.07 -0.10
N LEU A 156 -2.69 3.03 -1.00
CA LEU A 156 -1.45 3.21 -1.76
C LEU A 156 -0.75 4.47 -1.24
N ILE A 157 0.48 4.33 -0.77
CA ILE A 157 1.28 5.38 -0.13
C ILE A 157 2.60 5.50 -0.88
N TRP A 158 2.96 6.69 -1.35
CA TRP A 158 4.28 6.94 -1.93
C TRP A 158 5.30 7.25 -0.83
N VAL A 159 6.44 6.55 -0.84
CA VAL A 159 7.58 6.80 0.06
C VAL A 159 8.69 7.52 -0.70
N ASP A 160 9.05 8.73 -0.25
CA ASP A 160 9.83 9.71 -1.03
C ASP A 160 11.21 10.05 -0.43
N ALA A 161 12.04 10.70 -1.24
CA ALA A 161 13.23 11.44 -0.78
C ALA A 161 13.28 12.85 -1.42
N GLU A 162 12.42 13.73 -0.89
CA GLU A 162 12.39 15.20 -1.00
C GLU A 162 11.56 15.90 -2.14
N LYS A 163 11.31 17.20 -1.92
CA LYS A 163 10.19 18.02 -2.46
C LYS A 163 10.54 18.74 -3.80
N LEU A 164 9.71 19.52 -4.53
CA LEU A 164 8.40 20.24 -4.39
C LEU A 164 7.69 20.20 -5.80
N LEU A 165 6.73 20.99 -6.34
CA LEU A 165 5.67 21.97 -5.96
C LEU A 165 4.42 21.71 -6.89
N VAL A 166 3.61 22.72 -7.27
CA VAL A 166 2.23 22.64 -7.85
C VAL A 166 1.88 23.93 -8.66
N ASP A 167 1.02 23.85 -9.71
CA ASP A 167 -0.19 24.70 -10.00
C ASP A 167 -0.84 24.38 -11.39
N GLY A 168 -2.07 24.86 -11.70
CA GLY A 168 -2.32 25.40 -13.05
C GLY A 168 -3.61 25.16 -13.88
N GLY A 169 -4.72 24.58 -13.40
CA GLY A 169 -6.09 24.64 -14.02
C GLY A 169 -6.37 24.19 -15.49
N LYS A 170 -7.49 23.46 -15.71
CA LYS A 170 -8.08 22.98 -17.00
C LYS A 170 -7.34 21.82 -17.71
N LEU A 171 -7.86 20.60 -17.54
CA LEU A 171 -7.39 19.32 -18.14
C LEU A 171 -5.85 19.17 -18.10
N VAL A 172 -5.28 19.52 -16.94
CA VAL A 172 -3.84 19.57 -16.70
C VAL A 172 -3.33 18.19 -16.33
N ASN A 173 -2.09 17.88 -16.73
CA ASN A 173 -1.36 16.73 -16.20
C ASN A 173 -1.18 16.90 -14.68
N PHE A 174 -1.70 15.96 -13.88
CA PHE A 174 -1.74 16.08 -12.42
C PHE A 174 -0.38 15.77 -11.78
N ASN A 175 0.50 16.77 -11.82
CA ASN A 175 1.79 16.73 -11.13
C ASN A 175 1.58 16.59 -9.62
N GLY A 176 2.14 15.55 -9.01
CA GLY A 176 2.06 15.31 -7.56
C GLY A 176 1.12 14.19 -7.11
N LEU A 177 0.64 13.31 -8.00
CA LEU A 177 -0.01 12.04 -7.60
C LEU A 177 0.92 11.19 -6.71
N ASN A 178 2.21 11.19 -7.02
CA ASN A 178 3.29 10.61 -6.21
C ASN A 178 3.55 11.34 -4.86
N ARG A 179 2.65 12.25 -4.45
CA ARG A 179 2.62 12.85 -3.11
C ARG A 179 1.22 12.85 -2.51
N GLN A 180 0.35 11.96 -3.00
CA GLN A 180 -0.93 11.66 -2.37
C GLN A 180 -0.91 10.25 -1.77
N ALA A 181 -1.52 10.11 -0.60
CA ALA A 181 -2.07 8.83 -0.14
C ALA A 181 -3.41 8.58 -0.83
N LEU A 182 -3.66 7.32 -1.19
CA LEU A 182 -4.88 6.87 -1.86
C LEU A 182 -5.58 5.80 -1.01
N GLU A 183 -6.88 5.92 -0.73
CA GLU A 183 -7.72 4.82 -0.22
C GLU A 183 -8.47 4.16 -1.39
N VAL A 184 -8.30 2.86 -1.58
CA VAL A 184 -9.03 2.13 -2.64
C VAL A 184 -10.48 1.95 -2.20
N SER A 185 -11.38 2.71 -2.84
CA SER A 185 -12.82 2.73 -2.53
C SER A 185 -13.58 1.65 -3.32
N TYR A 186 -13.25 1.48 -4.60
CA TYR A 186 -13.85 0.44 -5.46
C TYR A 186 -12.80 -0.21 -6.36
N ARG A 187 -12.98 -1.50 -6.63
CA ARG A 187 -12.21 -2.30 -7.60
C ARG A 187 -13.11 -3.35 -8.24
N VAL A 188 -13.46 -3.14 -9.51
CA VAL A 188 -14.54 -3.84 -10.21
C VAL A 188 -14.01 -4.54 -11.46
N SER A 189 -14.33 -5.83 -11.60
CA SER A 189 -14.20 -6.59 -12.84
C SER A 189 -15.50 -6.45 -13.63
N VAL A 190 -15.43 -5.97 -14.87
CA VAL A 190 -16.60 -5.61 -15.68
C VAL A 190 -16.94 -6.71 -16.65
N GLY A 191 -18.17 -7.22 -16.58
CA GLY A 191 -18.61 -8.38 -17.36
C GLY A 191 -18.20 -9.74 -16.77
N GLY A 192 -17.19 -9.77 -15.91
CA GLY A 192 -16.54 -11.00 -15.42
C GLY A 192 -16.93 -11.50 -14.03
N PRO A 193 -16.37 -12.65 -13.63
CA PRO A 193 -16.50 -13.19 -12.28
C PRO A 193 -15.66 -12.39 -11.26
N LYS A 194 -15.86 -12.68 -9.98
CA LYS A 194 -15.04 -12.12 -8.89
C LYS A 194 -13.60 -12.65 -8.98
N VAL A 195 -12.63 -11.74 -9.05
CA VAL A 195 -11.20 -12.09 -8.89
C VAL A 195 -10.85 -12.12 -7.41
N THR A 196 -10.16 -13.17 -6.99
CA THR A 196 -9.71 -13.39 -5.62
C THR A 196 -8.20 -13.13 -5.48
N PRO A 197 -7.68 -12.88 -4.26
CA PRO A 197 -6.25 -12.65 -4.02
C PRO A 197 -5.31 -13.73 -4.55
N PHE A 198 -5.77 -14.99 -4.63
CA PHE A 198 -4.99 -16.10 -5.19
C PHE A 198 -4.74 -15.96 -6.70
N ASN A 199 -5.58 -15.20 -7.41
CA ASN A 199 -5.52 -15.04 -8.87
C ASN A 199 -5.26 -13.57 -9.30
N ASP A 200 -4.61 -12.75 -8.46
CA ASP A 200 -4.19 -11.37 -8.77
C ASP A 200 -2.73 -11.16 -8.33
N SER A 201 -1.91 -10.53 -9.19
CA SER A 201 -0.46 -10.35 -8.95
C SER A 201 -0.12 -9.54 -7.69
N LEU A 202 -1.05 -8.69 -7.22
CA LEU A 202 -0.92 -7.88 -6.01
C LEU A 202 -1.87 -8.38 -4.89
N TRP A 203 -2.40 -9.60 -5.01
CA TRP A 203 -3.35 -10.21 -4.09
C TRP A 203 -4.62 -9.35 -3.83
N ARG A 204 -5.02 -8.54 -4.82
CA ARG A 204 -6.23 -7.70 -4.75
C ARG A 204 -7.49 -8.56 -4.92
N THR A 205 -8.64 -7.97 -4.57
CA THR A 205 -9.96 -8.54 -4.88
C THR A 205 -10.68 -7.61 -5.85
N TRP A 206 -11.16 -8.15 -6.98
CA TRP A 206 -12.01 -7.42 -7.91
C TRP A 206 -13.44 -7.98 -7.83
N VAL A 207 -14.44 -7.14 -7.57
CA VAL A 207 -15.85 -7.56 -7.48
C VAL A 207 -16.57 -7.42 -8.82
N PRO A 208 -17.62 -8.23 -9.12
CA PRO A 208 -18.40 -8.08 -10.37
C PRO A 208 -19.14 -6.74 -10.48
N ASP A 209 -19.45 -6.33 -11.71
CA ASP A 209 -20.05 -5.02 -12.00
C ASP A 209 -21.56 -4.89 -11.74
N ASP A 210 -22.27 -6.00 -11.52
CA ASP A 210 -23.75 -6.04 -11.45
C ASP A 210 -24.34 -5.05 -10.44
N ALA A 211 -23.68 -4.86 -9.29
CA ALA A 211 -24.16 -4.01 -8.20
C ALA A 211 -23.97 -2.50 -8.46
N TYR A 212 -23.20 -2.13 -9.48
CA TYR A 212 -22.85 -0.75 -9.82
C TYR A 212 -23.45 -0.31 -11.16
N LEU A 213 -23.80 -1.26 -12.04
CA LEU A 213 -24.36 -0.99 -13.35
C LEU A 213 -25.79 -0.42 -13.24
N LYS A 214 -26.01 0.79 -13.75
CA LYS A 214 -27.28 1.52 -13.71
C LYS A 214 -28.40 0.86 -14.53
N SER A 215 -28.06 0.15 -15.60
CA SER A 215 -28.99 -0.67 -16.40
C SER A 215 -28.22 -1.68 -17.25
N THR A 216 -28.79 -2.88 -17.42
CA THR A 216 -28.29 -3.90 -18.35
C THR A 216 -28.73 -3.67 -19.80
N TYR A 217 -29.72 -2.80 -20.05
CA TYR A 217 -30.27 -2.56 -21.38
C TYR A 217 -29.22 -2.02 -22.36
N GLY A 218 -29.17 -2.60 -23.57
CA GLY A 218 -28.17 -2.25 -24.59
C GLY A 218 -26.75 -2.74 -24.32
N SER A 219 -26.54 -3.63 -23.32
CA SER A 219 -25.21 -4.12 -22.94
C SER A 219 -25.10 -5.66 -22.94
N GLU A 220 -24.03 -6.18 -23.52
CA GLU A 220 -23.70 -7.62 -23.57
C GLU A 220 -22.46 -7.93 -22.73
N ARG A 221 -22.36 -9.13 -22.14
CA ARG A 221 -21.15 -9.61 -21.45
C ARG A 221 -20.30 -10.45 -22.37
N VAL A 222 -19.01 -10.16 -22.45
CA VAL A 222 -18.02 -10.91 -23.25
C VAL A 222 -17.03 -11.60 -22.32
N LEU A 223 -16.71 -12.85 -22.63
CA LEU A 223 -15.68 -13.67 -21.97
C LEU A 223 -14.72 -14.21 -23.04
N PHE A 224 -13.42 -14.09 -22.78
CA PHE A 224 -12.35 -14.39 -23.74
C PHE A 224 -11.48 -15.55 -23.24
N GLY A 225 -11.48 -16.64 -24.00
CA GLY A 225 -10.63 -17.81 -23.72
C GLY A 225 -9.18 -17.69 -24.22
N GLY A 226 -8.82 -16.56 -24.85
CA GLY A 226 -7.49 -16.34 -25.41
C GLY A 226 -6.49 -15.76 -24.40
N ARG A 227 -5.23 -15.66 -24.81
CA ARG A 227 -4.15 -15.09 -24.00
C ARG A 227 -4.16 -13.56 -24.08
N ILE A 228 -4.20 -12.88 -22.93
CA ILE A 228 -4.00 -11.43 -22.82
C ILE A 228 -2.53 -11.07 -23.14
N LYS A 229 -2.35 -10.09 -24.03
CA LYS A 229 -1.07 -9.73 -24.66
C LYS A 229 -0.55 -8.39 -24.10
N TYR A 230 -0.13 -8.39 -22.84
CA TYR A 230 0.54 -7.24 -22.19
C TYR A 230 1.66 -6.67 -23.08
N GLN A 231 1.67 -5.35 -23.28
CA GLN A 231 2.64 -4.63 -24.11
C GLN A 231 3.47 -3.67 -23.25
N GLU A 232 4.67 -3.35 -23.71
CA GLU A 232 5.44 -2.24 -23.16
C GLU A 232 4.70 -0.91 -23.39
N GLY A 233 4.68 -0.05 -22.37
CA GLY A 233 3.86 1.18 -22.36
C GLY A 233 2.36 0.99 -22.09
N GLY A 234 1.84 -0.24 -22.17
CA GLY A 234 0.46 -0.57 -21.83
C GLY A 234 0.23 -0.83 -20.33
N ALA A 235 -0.86 -1.53 -20.00
CA ALA A 235 -1.01 -2.09 -18.67
C ALA A 235 -0.05 -3.27 -18.44
N SER A 236 0.34 -3.50 -17.18
CA SER A 236 1.03 -4.72 -16.74
C SER A 236 0.09 -5.66 -15.95
N ARG A 237 0.57 -6.86 -15.59
CA ARG A 237 -0.19 -7.83 -14.76
C ARG A 237 -0.44 -7.32 -13.34
N GLU A 238 0.43 -6.43 -12.88
CA GLU A 238 0.36 -5.74 -11.59
C GLU A 238 -0.66 -4.61 -11.65
N VAL A 239 -0.78 -3.91 -12.79
CA VAL A 239 -1.88 -2.96 -13.03
C VAL A 239 -3.22 -3.69 -13.05
N GLY A 240 -3.35 -4.80 -13.77
CA GLY A 240 -4.57 -5.62 -13.79
C GLY A 240 -4.33 -7.07 -14.24
N PRO A 241 -5.01 -8.06 -13.65
CA PRO A 241 -4.77 -9.47 -13.95
C PRO A 241 -5.56 -9.99 -15.17
N ASP A 242 -5.11 -11.12 -15.73
CA ASP A 242 -5.69 -11.73 -16.95
C ASP A 242 -7.18 -12.04 -16.80
N ASN A 243 -7.63 -12.38 -15.59
CA ASN A 243 -9.00 -12.75 -15.26
C ASN A 243 -9.94 -11.56 -14.94
N MET A 244 -9.42 -10.33 -15.06
CA MET A 244 -10.22 -9.11 -15.22
C MET A 244 -10.22 -8.71 -16.70
N TYR A 245 -9.04 -8.68 -17.34
CA TYR A 245 -8.92 -8.30 -18.75
C TYR A 245 -9.54 -9.30 -19.75
N ASN A 246 -9.75 -10.56 -19.37
CA ASN A 246 -10.46 -11.55 -20.21
C ASN A 246 -11.99 -11.45 -20.14
N SER A 247 -12.51 -10.47 -19.41
CA SER A 247 -13.92 -10.15 -19.35
C SER A 247 -14.17 -8.70 -19.75
N ALA A 248 -15.35 -8.44 -20.32
CA ALA A 248 -15.80 -7.10 -20.60
C ALA A 248 -17.33 -7.00 -20.60
N ARG A 249 -17.84 -5.78 -20.48
CA ARG A 249 -19.18 -5.42 -20.95
C ARG A 249 -19.05 -4.54 -22.19
N VAL A 250 -19.90 -4.80 -23.20
CA VAL A 250 -19.87 -4.11 -24.50
C VAL A 250 -21.22 -3.50 -24.89
N ILE A 251 -21.18 -2.41 -25.65
CA ILE A 251 -22.25 -2.00 -26.56
C ILE A 251 -21.94 -2.64 -27.93
N LYS A 252 -22.97 -3.12 -28.62
CA LYS A 252 -22.81 -3.81 -29.90
C LYS A 252 -23.98 -3.51 -30.81
N SER A 253 -23.68 -3.00 -31.99
CA SER A 253 -24.63 -2.84 -33.06
C SER A 253 -24.93 -4.21 -33.67
N THR A 254 -26.21 -4.54 -33.78
CA THR A 254 -26.69 -5.74 -34.50
C THR A 254 -27.55 -5.38 -35.71
N ASN A 255 -27.89 -4.10 -35.85
CA ASN A 255 -28.73 -3.53 -36.91
C ASN A 255 -27.89 -2.61 -37.81
N ALA A 256 -28.50 -2.11 -38.90
CA ALA A 256 -27.88 -1.09 -39.77
C ALA A 256 -27.71 0.30 -39.10
N THR A 257 -27.91 0.42 -37.79
CA THR A 257 -27.74 1.64 -36.99
C THR A 257 -27.00 1.35 -35.70
N VAL A 258 -26.19 2.32 -35.25
CA VAL A 258 -25.49 2.28 -33.95
C VAL A 258 -26.48 2.63 -32.84
N PRO A 259 -26.57 1.87 -31.73
CA PRO A 259 -27.46 2.19 -30.62
C PRO A 259 -26.98 3.43 -29.87
N ASN A 260 -27.77 4.51 -29.85
CA ASN A 260 -27.49 5.71 -29.05
C ASN A 260 -27.81 5.48 -27.55
N ILE A 261 -27.01 4.62 -26.91
CA ILE A 261 -27.16 4.16 -25.53
C ILE A 261 -25.80 4.23 -24.84
N ASN A 262 -25.76 4.76 -23.61
CA ASN A 262 -24.56 4.70 -22.77
C ASN A 262 -24.70 3.57 -21.74
N MET A 263 -23.71 2.69 -21.66
CA MET A 263 -23.48 1.88 -20.46
C MET A 263 -23.03 2.81 -19.34
N THR A 264 -23.62 2.71 -18.16
CA THR A 264 -23.29 3.58 -17.02
C THR A 264 -23.16 2.77 -15.74
N TRP A 265 -22.07 2.98 -15.01
CA TRP A 265 -21.87 2.50 -13.64
C TRP A 265 -21.90 3.69 -12.67
N VAL A 266 -22.43 3.46 -11.47
CA VAL A 266 -22.59 4.46 -10.40
C VAL A 266 -21.99 3.95 -9.10
N PHE A 267 -21.30 4.84 -8.39
CA PHE A 267 -20.49 4.54 -7.21
C PHE A 267 -20.74 5.60 -6.12
N PRO A 268 -21.27 5.22 -4.95
CA PRO A 268 -21.38 6.14 -3.81
C PRO A 268 -20.01 6.68 -3.38
N VAL A 269 -19.88 7.98 -3.16
CA VAL A 269 -18.63 8.67 -2.79
C VAL A 269 -18.87 9.79 -1.79
N THR A 270 -17.81 10.22 -1.11
CA THR A 270 -17.82 11.37 -0.19
C THR A 270 -17.42 12.63 -0.96
N GLY A 271 -18.34 13.60 -1.07
CA GLY A 271 -18.22 14.77 -1.95
C GLY A 271 -17.11 15.78 -1.59
N ASP A 272 -16.55 15.68 -0.40
CA ASP A 272 -15.43 16.49 0.12
C ASP A 272 -14.04 16.01 -0.35
N TYR A 273 -13.98 14.97 -1.18
CA TYR A 273 -12.75 14.32 -1.63
C TYR A 273 -12.56 14.34 -3.15
N LYS A 274 -11.30 14.22 -3.58
CA LYS A 274 -10.95 13.94 -4.99
C LYS A 274 -10.71 12.45 -5.20
N TYR A 275 -10.97 11.98 -6.41
CA TYR A 275 -10.90 10.57 -6.78
C TYR A 275 -10.08 10.37 -8.05
N LEU A 276 -9.11 9.46 -8.00
CA LEU A 276 -8.53 8.85 -9.19
C LEU A 276 -9.46 7.71 -9.64
N VAL A 277 -9.94 7.82 -10.88
CA VAL A 277 -10.76 6.84 -11.57
C VAL A 277 -9.89 6.21 -12.64
N ARG A 278 -9.51 4.96 -12.45
CA ARG A 278 -8.77 4.17 -13.44
C ARG A 278 -9.74 3.28 -14.20
N LEU A 279 -9.79 3.48 -15.52
CA LEU A 279 -10.59 2.65 -16.42
C LEU A 279 -9.69 1.68 -17.17
N HIS A 280 -10.03 0.39 -17.11
CA HIS A 280 -9.25 -0.69 -17.72
C HIS A 280 -9.93 -1.16 -19.01
N PHE A 281 -9.15 -1.19 -20.09
CA PHE A 281 -9.60 -1.54 -21.43
C PHE A 281 -8.73 -2.65 -22.02
N CYS A 282 -9.30 -3.58 -22.76
CA CYS A 282 -8.60 -4.61 -23.51
C CYS A 282 -9.57 -5.11 -24.59
N ASP A 283 -9.22 -4.93 -25.88
CA ASP A 283 -10.13 -5.37 -26.94
C ASP A 283 -10.11 -6.89 -27.09
N ILE A 284 -11.12 -7.51 -26.49
CA ILE A 284 -11.38 -8.94 -26.51
C ILE A 284 -12.63 -9.30 -27.34
N ALA A 285 -13.21 -8.34 -28.05
CA ALA A 285 -14.56 -8.45 -28.63
C ALA A 285 -14.61 -8.11 -30.13
N SER A 286 -13.73 -7.23 -30.63
CA SER A 286 -13.67 -6.88 -32.05
C SER A 286 -13.06 -8.01 -32.89
N ILE A 287 -13.56 -8.16 -34.12
CA ILE A 287 -13.05 -9.14 -35.10
C ILE A 287 -11.76 -8.68 -35.80
N SER A 288 -11.43 -7.39 -35.69
CA SER A 288 -10.25 -6.73 -36.28
C SER A 288 -9.91 -5.48 -35.45
N LEU A 289 -8.68 -4.99 -35.60
CA LEU A 289 -8.29 -3.61 -35.26
C LEU A 289 -9.13 -2.60 -36.07
N GLU A 290 -9.12 -1.34 -35.65
CA GLU A 290 -9.79 -0.20 -36.32
C GLU A 290 -11.33 -0.31 -36.43
N LEU A 291 -11.96 -1.25 -35.70
CA LEU A 291 -13.44 -1.42 -35.68
C LEU A 291 -14.12 -0.92 -34.39
N LEU A 292 -13.35 -0.34 -33.46
CA LEU A 292 -13.80 0.05 -32.13
C LEU A 292 -13.45 1.51 -31.81
N TYR A 293 -14.44 2.38 -31.94
CA TYR A 293 -14.37 3.80 -31.56
C TYR A 293 -15.52 4.15 -30.63
N PHE A 294 -15.22 4.66 -29.43
CA PHE A 294 -16.25 4.95 -28.41
C PHE A 294 -15.95 6.23 -27.61
N ASN A 295 -16.96 6.77 -26.93
CA ASN A 295 -16.82 7.91 -26.03
C ASN A 295 -16.77 7.45 -24.57
N VAL A 296 -15.85 8.04 -23.80
CA VAL A 296 -15.68 7.78 -22.37
C VAL A 296 -16.10 9.02 -21.58
N TYR A 297 -16.98 8.83 -20.60
CA TYR A 297 -17.48 9.90 -19.74
C TYR A 297 -17.25 9.57 -18.26
N VAL A 298 -16.90 10.58 -17.46
CA VAL A 298 -16.87 10.49 -15.99
C VAL A 298 -17.63 11.69 -15.42
N ASN A 299 -18.55 11.45 -14.49
CA ASN A 299 -19.50 12.44 -13.96
C ASN A 299 -20.24 13.23 -15.07
N GLY A 300 -20.56 12.55 -16.17
CA GLY A 300 -21.20 13.13 -17.37
C GLY A 300 -20.28 13.95 -18.28
N PHE A 301 -19.07 14.30 -17.84
CA PHE A 301 -18.08 15.00 -18.66
C PHE A 301 -17.42 14.02 -19.63
N LEU A 302 -17.33 14.39 -20.91
CA LEU A 302 -16.61 13.65 -21.94
C LEU A 302 -15.09 13.76 -21.68
N VAL A 303 -14.46 12.68 -21.21
CA VAL A 303 -13.02 12.65 -20.87
C VAL A 303 -12.15 12.09 -21.99
N SER A 304 -12.67 11.14 -22.78
CA SER A 304 -12.05 10.69 -24.03
C SER A 304 -13.10 10.69 -25.14
N LYS A 305 -12.86 11.46 -26.20
CA LYS A 305 -13.72 11.53 -27.39
C LYS A 305 -13.15 10.64 -28.50
N ASP A 306 -14.04 9.94 -29.22
CA ASP A 306 -13.71 9.07 -30.36
C ASP A 306 -12.51 8.14 -30.07
N PHE A 307 -12.53 7.53 -28.89
CA PHE A 307 -11.42 6.78 -28.33
C PHE A 307 -11.18 5.48 -29.10
N ASP A 308 -10.04 5.46 -29.78
CA ASP A 308 -9.46 4.34 -30.51
C ASP A 308 -8.61 3.48 -29.57
N LEU A 309 -9.04 2.24 -29.33
CA LEU A 309 -8.31 1.30 -28.47
C LEU A 309 -7.15 0.60 -29.22
N SER A 310 -7.18 0.52 -30.55
CA SER A 310 -6.12 -0.11 -31.36
C SER A 310 -4.83 0.71 -31.27
N ARG A 311 -4.98 2.03 -31.50
CA ARG A 311 -3.90 3.02 -31.50
C ARG A 311 -3.18 3.19 -30.16
N VAL A 312 -3.85 2.96 -29.04
CA VAL A 312 -3.23 3.03 -27.69
C VAL A 312 -2.76 1.67 -27.16
N ALA A 313 -3.14 0.57 -27.83
CA ALA A 313 -2.75 -0.80 -27.50
C ALA A 313 -1.68 -1.36 -28.47
N ASN A 314 -0.91 -0.46 -29.11
CA ASN A 314 0.18 -0.76 -30.05
C ASN A 314 -0.25 -1.64 -31.25
N GLU A 315 -1.48 -1.47 -31.75
CA GLU A 315 -2.07 -2.27 -32.84
C GLU A 315 -2.16 -3.77 -32.54
N VAL A 316 -2.50 -4.11 -31.29
CA VAL A 316 -2.62 -5.51 -30.83
C VAL A 316 -3.97 -5.78 -30.17
N LEU A 317 -4.84 -6.56 -30.83
CA LEU A 317 -6.05 -7.10 -30.18
C LEU A 317 -5.69 -7.98 -28.97
N ALA A 318 -6.51 -7.91 -27.93
CA ALA A 318 -6.28 -8.46 -26.60
C ALA A 318 -5.02 -7.94 -25.87
N ALA A 319 -4.48 -6.78 -26.26
CA ALA A 319 -3.55 -6.03 -25.43
C ALA A 319 -4.29 -5.11 -24.43
N PRO A 320 -3.90 -5.13 -23.14
CA PRO A 320 -4.55 -4.33 -22.10
C PRO A 320 -3.95 -2.92 -21.98
N PHE A 321 -4.83 -1.95 -21.81
CA PHE A 321 -4.56 -0.52 -21.59
C PHE A 321 -5.30 -0.03 -20.34
N TYR A 322 -4.90 1.13 -19.80
CA TYR A 322 -5.64 1.80 -18.74
C TYR A 322 -5.54 3.33 -18.89
N ALA A 323 -6.57 4.04 -18.45
CA ALA A 323 -6.60 5.50 -18.42
C ALA A 323 -7.00 5.99 -17.04
N ASP A 324 -6.22 6.94 -16.50
CA ASP A 324 -6.44 7.55 -15.19
C ASP A 324 -7.04 8.95 -15.35
N PHE A 325 -8.15 9.19 -14.66
CA PHE A 325 -8.82 10.49 -14.61
C PHE A 325 -8.94 10.93 -13.15
N ILE A 326 -8.71 12.21 -12.85
CA ILE A 326 -8.98 12.76 -11.52
C ILE A 326 -10.24 13.61 -11.59
N VAL A 327 -11.21 13.26 -10.75
CA VAL A 327 -12.47 13.98 -10.58
C VAL A 327 -12.62 14.44 -9.14
N GLU A 328 -13.39 15.51 -8.96
CA GLU A 328 -13.85 15.93 -7.64
C GLU A 328 -15.14 15.16 -7.34
N GLY A 329 -15.29 14.70 -6.10
CA GLY A 329 -16.61 14.33 -5.59
C GLY A 329 -17.52 15.55 -5.63
N ASP A 330 -18.82 15.33 -5.83
CA ASP A 330 -19.80 16.40 -5.80
C ASP A 330 -20.80 16.19 -4.65
N ASN A 331 -21.66 17.19 -4.45
CA ASN A 331 -22.69 17.17 -3.42
C ASN A 331 -23.81 16.15 -3.69
N SER A 332 -23.79 15.40 -4.80
CA SER A 332 -24.70 14.27 -5.01
C SER A 332 -24.24 13.00 -4.28
N GLY A 333 -22.93 12.92 -3.95
CA GLY A 333 -22.33 11.72 -3.37
C GLY A 333 -22.29 10.53 -4.33
N ILE A 334 -22.35 10.75 -5.65
CA ILE A 334 -22.32 9.71 -6.67
C ILE A 334 -21.29 10.04 -7.75
N LEU A 335 -20.28 9.18 -7.87
CA LEU A 335 -19.37 9.15 -9.01
C LEU A 335 -19.97 8.25 -10.08
N SER A 336 -20.00 8.70 -11.33
CA SER A 336 -20.48 7.90 -12.46
C SER A 336 -19.44 7.74 -13.55
N VAL A 337 -19.36 6.55 -14.12
CA VAL A 337 -18.53 6.21 -15.29
C VAL A 337 -19.48 5.77 -16.40
N SER A 338 -19.33 6.30 -17.61
CA SER A 338 -20.11 5.84 -18.76
C SER A 338 -19.27 5.60 -20.00
N ILE A 339 -19.66 4.58 -20.77
CA ILE A 339 -19.15 4.28 -22.11
C ILE A 339 -20.33 4.39 -23.07
N GLY A 340 -20.16 5.10 -24.18
CA GLY A 340 -21.19 5.28 -25.21
C GLY A 340 -20.60 5.27 -26.61
N PRO A 341 -21.43 5.19 -27.66
CA PRO A 341 -20.96 5.23 -29.05
C PRO A 341 -20.25 6.56 -29.38
N SER A 342 -19.45 6.51 -30.44
CA SER A 342 -18.82 7.67 -31.08
C SER A 342 -19.43 7.96 -32.45
N ASN A 343 -19.04 9.08 -33.07
CA ASN A 343 -19.42 9.37 -34.46
C ASN A 343 -18.69 8.49 -35.48
N TYR A 344 -17.74 7.65 -35.02
CA TYR A 344 -16.96 6.70 -35.82
C TYR A 344 -17.30 5.23 -35.49
N SER A 345 -18.30 4.98 -34.64
CA SER A 345 -18.80 3.62 -34.38
C SER A 345 -19.47 3.04 -35.63
N PHE A 346 -19.30 1.74 -35.86
CA PHE A 346 -19.77 1.07 -37.08
C PHE A 346 -21.01 0.22 -36.83
N ALA A 347 -21.97 0.27 -37.77
CA ALA A 347 -23.07 -0.70 -37.78
C ALA A 347 -22.52 -2.14 -37.86
N HIS A 348 -23.14 -3.05 -37.10
CA HIS A 348 -22.71 -4.45 -36.94
C HIS A 348 -21.35 -4.67 -36.23
N ALA A 349 -20.80 -3.67 -35.52
CA ALA A 349 -19.54 -3.77 -34.76
C ALA A 349 -19.73 -3.61 -33.23
N ILE A 350 -18.61 -3.45 -32.50
CA ILE A 350 -18.59 -3.12 -31.07
C ILE A 350 -18.49 -1.59 -30.92
N ASP A 351 -19.48 -0.97 -30.29
CA ASP A 351 -19.60 0.50 -30.18
C ASP A 351 -19.05 1.05 -28.85
N GLY A 352 -18.49 0.19 -28.00
CA GLY A 352 -17.84 0.56 -26.75
C GLY A 352 -17.59 -0.64 -25.83
N ILE A 353 -16.51 -0.59 -25.05
CA ILE A 353 -16.06 -1.68 -24.17
C ILE A 353 -15.56 -1.15 -22.82
N LEU A 354 -15.67 -1.95 -21.76
CA LEU A 354 -14.97 -1.75 -20.49
C LEU A 354 -14.70 -3.10 -19.82
N ASN A 355 -13.49 -3.29 -19.29
CA ASN A 355 -13.03 -4.55 -18.67
C ASN A 355 -12.88 -4.43 -17.15
N GLY A 356 -12.58 -3.23 -16.63
CA GLY A 356 -12.44 -3.01 -15.19
C GLY A 356 -12.47 -1.54 -14.78
N VAL A 357 -12.70 -1.28 -13.50
CA VAL A 357 -12.70 0.05 -12.88
C VAL A 357 -12.03 -0.01 -11.50
N GLU A 358 -11.04 0.84 -11.25
CA GLU A 358 -10.60 1.17 -9.88
C GLU A 358 -10.99 2.62 -9.55
N ILE A 359 -11.47 2.87 -8.33
CA ILE A 359 -11.75 4.22 -7.81
C ILE A 359 -11.01 4.37 -6.49
N MET A 360 -10.16 5.39 -6.42
CA MET A 360 -9.22 5.62 -5.31
C MET A 360 -9.39 7.05 -4.80
N LYS A 361 -9.81 7.20 -3.53
CA LYS A 361 -9.93 8.50 -2.85
C LYS A 361 -8.53 9.05 -2.58
N LEU A 362 -8.23 10.27 -3.02
CA LEU A 362 -7.01 11.01 -2.66
C LEU A 362 -7.16 11.61 -1.26
N ASN A 363 -6.06 11.81 -0.52
CA ASN A 363 -6.13 12.59 0.71
C ASN A 363 -6.60 14.03 0.45
N ASN A 364 -7.25 14.63 1.44
CA ASN A 364 -7.57 16.05 1.46
C ASN A 364 -6.33 16.91 1.77
N SER A 365 -6.50 18.23 1.78
CA SER A 365 -5.44 19.22 2.07
C SER A 365 -4.81 19.10 3.46
N MET A 366 -5.46 18.41 4.40
CA MET A 366 -4.97 18.15 5.75
C MET A 366 -4.10 16.89 5.85
N GLY A 367 -3.90 16.18 4.74
CA GLY A 367 -3.20 14.89 4.68
C GLY A 367 -4.05 13.73 5.22
N SER A 368 -5.38 13.84 5.18
CA SER A 368 -6.31 12.84 5.70
C SER A 368 -7.14 12.18 4.60
N LEU A 369 -7.41 10.89 4.74
CA LEU A 369 -8.39 10.12 3.95
C LEU A 369 -9.71 9.90 4.73
N ASP A 370 -9.76 10.30 6.00
CA ASP A 370 -10.86 10.05 6.93
C ASP A 370 -11.18 11.32 7.76
N GLY A 371 -11.97 12.22 7.14
CA GLY A 371 -12.39 13.50 7.70
C GLY A 371 -11.31 14.59 7.78
N GLU A 372 -11.66 15.76 8.31
CA GLU A 372 -10.82 16.96 8.37
C GLU A 372 -9.71 16.95 9.46
N VAL A 373 -9.24 15.76 9.87
CA VAL A 373 -8.29 15.62 10.98
C VAL A 373 -6.85 15.51 10.48
N CYS A 374 -6.01 16.52 10.72
CA CYS A 374 -4.59 16.47 10.36
C CYS A 374 -3.78 15.61 11.33
N GLY A 375 -2.89 14.75 10.81
CA GLY A 375 -2.01 13.88 11.63
C GLY A 375 -1.09 14.65 12.58
N GLY A 376 -0.68 15.86 12.18
CA GLY A 376 0.10 16.77 13.04
C GLY A 376 -0.67 17.33 14.25
N PHE A 377 -2.02 17.33 14.21
CA PHE A 377 -2.86 17.62 15.37
C PHE A 377 -2.98 16.39 16.26
N ILE A 378 -3.27 15.22 15.67
CA ILE A 378 -3.36 13.93 16.39
C ILE A 378 -2.09 13.67 17.20
N LEU A 379 -0.90 13.86 16.62
CA LEU A 379 0.37 13.64 17.33
C LEU A 379 0.66 14.67 18.45
N LYS A 380 -0.04 15.82 18.48
CA LYS A 380 0.15 16.88 19.47
C LYS A 380 -0.89 16.88 20.60
N SER A 381 -2.10 16.37 20.37
CA SER A 381 -3.20 16.43 21.33
C SER A 381 -3.08 15.45 22.51
N TRP A 382 -2.18 14.46 22.44
CA TRP A 382 -2.00 13.48 23.51
C TRP A 382 -1.38 14.08 24.78
N PRO A 383 -1.82 13.65 25.98
CA PRO A 383 -1.16 13.99 27.23
C PRO A 383 0.30 13.53 27.25
N ARG A 384 1.23 14.48 27.13
CA ARG A 384 2.65 14.29 27.51
C ARG A 384 2.73 14.13 29.03
N GLY A 385 2.43 12.93 29.54
CA GLY A 385 2.47 12.62 30.97
C GLY A 385 3.80 13.06 31.59
N ASN A 386 3.70 13.70 32.77
CA ASN A 386 4.55 14.76 33.36
C ASN A 386 6.10 14.59 33.41
N MET A 387 6.75 14.14 32.34
CA MET A 387 8.21 13.98 32.24
C MET A 387 8.93 15.32 32.48
N GLY A 388 8.36 16.42 31.99
CA GLY A 388 8.86 17.79 32.18
C GLY A 388 8.77 18.32 33.62
N VAL A 389 8.10 17.61 34.54
CA VAL A 389 8.05 17.94 35.97
C VAL A 389 8.98 17.02 36.77
N VAL A 390 9.03 15.72 36.44
CA VAL A 390 9.86 14.74 37.14
C VAL A 390 11.36 15.02 36.94
N VAL A 391 11.80 15.34 35.73
CA VAL A 391 13.22 15.61 35.44
C VAL A 391 13.78 16.79 36.26
N PRO A 392 13.16 17.99 36.28
CA PRO A 392 13.66 19.07 37.13
C PRO A 392 13.51 18.79 38.64
N LEU A 393 12.48 18.06 39.10
CA LEU A 393 12.39 17.66 40.51
C LEU A 393 13.55 16.75 40.94
N VAL A 394 13.90 15.75 40.11
CA VAL A 394 15.06 14.87 40.38
C VAL A 394 16.36 15.69 40.38
N ALA A 395 16.54 16.61 39.42
CA ALA A 395 17.71 17.48 39.38
C ALA A 395 17.82 18.38 40.64
N VAL A 396 16.71 18.95 41.11
CA VAL A 396 16.65 19.75 42.35
C VAL A 396 16.96 18.88 43.58
N ILE A 397 16.43 17.66 43.67
CA ILE A 397 16.74 16.72 44.76
C ILE A 397 18.24 16.37 44.76
N CYS A 398 18.84 16.09 43.60
CA CYS A 398 20.28 15.83 43.47
C CYS A 398 21.14 17.04 43.88
N LEU A 399 20.71 18.27 43.54
CA LEU A 399 21.38 19.51 43.97
C LEU A 399 21.26 19.76 45.48
N LEU A 400 20.09 19.53 46.08
CA LEU A 400 19.90 19.65 47.53
C LEU A 400 20.73 18.61 48.29
N LEU A 401 20.80 17.37 47.79
CA LEU A 401 21.64 16.32 48.36
C LEU A 401 23.13 16.66 48.28
N SER A 402 23.65 17.11 47.13
CA SER A 402 25.07 17.49 47.01
C SER A 402 25.43 18.69 47.90
N ILE A 403 24.56 19.71 47.98
CA ILE A 403 24.70 20.84 48.90
C ILE A 403 24.71 20.34 50.36
N SER A 404 23.85 19.40 50.74
CA SER A 404 23.82 18.84 52.10
C SER A 404 25.10 18.08 52.46
N VAL A 405 25.72 17.37 51.50
CA VAL A 405 27.00 16.67 51.70
C VAL A 405 28.12 17.69 51.87
N VAL A 406 28.18 18.74 51.04
CA VAL A 406 29.17 19.82 51.16
C VAL A 406 29.03 20.58 52.47
N MET A 407 27.80 20.87 52.93
CA MET A 407 27.58 21.50 54.24
C MET A 407 27.98 20.57 55.39
N ARG A 408 27.64 19.27 55.33
CA ARG A 408 28.10 18.29 56.34
C ARG A 408 29.63 18.22 56.40
N TRP A 409 30.31 18.11 55.26
CA TRP A 409 31.78 18.11 55.19
C TRP A 409 32.40 19.37 55.79
N ARG A 410 31.80 20.55 55.55
CA ARG A 410 32.25 21.81 56.17
C ARG A 410 32.03 21.83 57.68
N THR A 411 30.94 21.27 58.19
CA THR A 411 30.71 21.18 59.65
C THR A 411 31.56 20.12 60.35
N THR A 412 31.96 19.03 59.69
CA THR A 412 32.87 18.02 60.24
C THR A 412 34.35 18.40 60.12
N GLY A 413 34.67 19.47 59.38
CA GLY A 413 36.05 19.89 59.08
C GLY A 413 36.76 20.71 60.16
N VAL A 414 36.15 20.92 61.34
CA VAL A 414 36.69 21.81 62.39
C VAL A 414 36.70 21.12 63.75
N SER A 415 37.71 20.29 64.02
CA SER A 415 38.38 20.15 65.34
C SER A 415 39.45 19.05 65.36
N GLN A 416 40.72 19.42 65.11
CA GLN A 416 41.89 18.85 65.79
C GLN A 416 43.03 19.87 65.82
N THR A 417 43.12 20.66 66.90
CA THR A 417 44.29 21.48 67.20
C THR A 417 45.36 20.62 67.87
N VAL A 418 46.22 19.97 67.08
CA VAL A 418 47.43 19.31 67.59
C VAL A 418 48.52 20.36 67.76
N ALA A 419 49.19 20.37 68.92
CA ALA A 419 50.18 21.38 69.25
C ALA A 419 51.51 21.20 68.50
N TRP A 420 52.12 22.31 68.07
CA TRP A 420 53.43 22.32 67.42
C TRP A 420 54.56 22.11 68.42
N THR A 421 55.19 20.92 68.42
CA THR A 421 56.54 20.73 68.96
C THR A 421 57.59 20.99 67.86
N LYS A 422 58.75 21.53 68.23
CA LYS A 422 59.82 21.86 67.28
C LYS A 422 60.52 20.59 66.79
N LEU A 423 60.73 20.48 65.48
CA LEU A 423 61.67 19.52 64.89
C LEU A 423 63.13 19.92 65.24
N PRO A 424 63.97 18.99 65.72
CA PRO A 424 65.41 19.13 65.67
C PRO A 424 65.89 19.07 64.22
N THR A 425 66.84 19.93 63.86
CA THR A 425 67.60 19.79 62.61
C THR A 425 68.85 18.96 62.88
N ASP A 426 68.95 17.79 62.26
CA ASP A 426 70.25 17.16 62.01
C ASP A 426 70.22 16.45 60.67
N MET A 427 71.25 16.67 59.85
CA MET A 427 71.47 15.92 58.61
C MET A 427 72.65 14.97 58.83
N THR A 428 72.41 13.67 58.68
CA THR A 428 73.47 12.70 58.46
C THR A 428 73.29 12.01 57.12
N GLU A 429 74.11 12.46 56.16
CA GLU A 429 74.37 11.86 54.87
C GLU A 429 74.83 10.39 55.04
N LEU A 430 74.09 9.42 54.50
CA LEU A 430 74.55 8.02 54.44
C LEU A 430 74.01 7.24 53.23
N SER A 431 74.81 7.28 52.16
CA SER A 431 74.95 6.26 51.10
C SER A 431 73.71 5.73 50.37
N LEU A 432 73.51 6.25 49.16
CA LEU A 432 73.04 5.51 47.99
C LEU A 432 73.91 4.24 47.75
N LYS A 433 73.60 3.09 48.37
CA LYS A 433 74.31 1.81 48.05
C LYS A 433 73.68 0.48 48.52
N GLN A 434 72.41 0.20 48.18
CA GLN A 434 71.90 -1.19 48.18
C GLN A 434 70.65 -1.36 47.28
N ALA A 435 70.27 -2.62 47.00
CA ALA A 435 69.09 -3.01 46.21
C ALA A 435 69.05 -2.60 44.71
N ARG A 436 70.18 -2.71 44.01
CA ARG A 436 70.19 -3.12 42.58
C ARG A 436 71.00 -4.41 42.46
N GLN A 437 70.48 -5.37 41.67
CA GLN A 437 70.86 -6.80 41.69
C GLN A 437 70.45 -7.53 42.99
N GLN A 438 70.16 -8.83 42.98
CA GLN A 438 70.21 -9.84 41.91
C GLN A 438 68.79 -10.40 41.60
N PHE A 439 68.44 -10.63 40.33
CA PHE A 439 68.34 -11.96 39.66
C PHE A 439 67.37 -12.94 40.39
N ARG A 440 66.46 -13.63 39.69
CA ARG A 440 66.56 -14.14 38.32
C ARG A 440 65.20 -14.24 37.63
#